data_AF-A0A965RNJ3-F1
#
_entry.id   AF-A0A965RNJ3-F1
#
_cell.length_a   1.000
_cell.length_b   1.000
_cell.length_c   1.000
_cell.angle_alpha   90.00
_cell.angle_beta   90.00
_cell.angle_gamma   90.00
#
_symmetry.space_group_name_H-M   'P 1'
#
loop_
_entity.id
_entity.type
_entity.pdbx_description
1 polymer ?
#
loop_
_entity_poly.entity_id
_entity_poly.type
_entity_poly.pdbx_seq_one_letter_code
_entity_poly.pdbx_strand_id
1 'polypeptide(L)' 'MSNQSQALAICSEFADEYGIDVNDDKTIVVYTKSKYINELKNMLDRKDYKISSFQVYGSDALINFIPKYKL' A
#
# COMPACT_ATOMS: atom_id res chain seq x y z
N MET A 1 14.22 11.23 -5.44
CA MET A 1 12.78 10.91 -5.34
C MET A 1 12.46 10.63 -3.89
N SER A 2 11.31 11.08 -3.38
CA SER A 2 10.91 10.81 -1.99
C SER A 2 10.48 9.35 -1.80
N ASN A 3 10.60 8.81 -0.57
CA ASN A 3 10.13 7.46 -0.25
C ASN A 3 8.63 7.28 -0.53
N GLN A 4 7.84 8.35 -0.36
CA GLN A 4 6.42 8.36 -0.71
C GLN A 4 6.20 8.25 -2.22
N SER A 5 6.94 8.99 -3.04
CA SER A 5 6.82 8.91 -4.51
C SER A 5 7.15 7.50 -5.03
N GLN A 6 8.14 6.83 -4.45
CA GLN A 6 8.48 5.45 -4.80
C GLN A 6 7.44 4.44 -4.32
N ALA A 7 6.90 4.63 -3.11
CA ALA A 7 5.83 3.78 -2.60
C ALA A 7 4.55 3.89 -3.45
N LEU A 8 4.21 5.10 -3.92
CA LEU A 8 3.08 5.31 -4.84
C LEU A 8 3.30 4.64 -6.18
N ALA A 9 4.50 4.79 -6.77
CA ALA A 9 4.83 4.11 -8.02
C ALA A 9 4.68 2.58 -7.91
N ILE A 10 5.20 1.99 -6.82
CA ILE A 10 4.99 0.56 -6.53
C ILE A 10 3.50 0.26 -6.44
N CYS A 11 2.75 0.98 -5.61
CA CYS A 11 1.32 0.71 -5.44
C CYS A 11 0.54 0.82 -6.76
N SER A 12 0.94 1.71 -7.69
CA SER A 12 0.32 1.88 -9.00
C SER A 12 0.51 0.68 -9.92
N GLU A 13 1.58 -0.09 -9.75
CA GLU A 13 1.81 -1.31 -10.54
C GLU A 13 0.86 -2.45 -10.14
N PHE A 14 0.32 -2.41 -8.91
CA PHE A 14 -0.54 -3.46 -8.36
C PHE A 14 -1.99 -3.03 -8.16
N ALA A 15 -2.31 -1.74 -8.29
CA ALA A 15 -3.66 -1.24 -8.05
C ALA A 15 -4.62 -1.70 -9.16
N ASP A 16 -5.74 -2.29 -8.75
CA ASP A 16 -6.87 -2.62 -9.64
C ASP A 16 -7.78 -1.37 -9.82
N GLU A 17 -8.92 -1.53 -10.51
CA GLU A 17 -9.87 -0.47 -10.91
C GLU A 17 -10.24 0.57 -9.83
N TYR A 18 -10.17 0.23 -8.54
CA TYR A 18 -10.53 1.12 -7.44
C TYR A 18 -9.39 2.05 -6.96
N GLY A 19 -8.19 1.89 -7.53
CA GLY A 19 -7.11 2.89 -7.44
C GLY A 19 -6.32 2.92 -6.12
N ILE A 20 -5.49 3.95 -6.02
CA ILE A 20 -4.69 4.28 -4.85
C ILE A 20 -5.22 5.58 -4.27
N ASP A 21 -5.40 5.60 -2.95
CA ASP A 21 -5.71 6.82 -2.22
C ASP A 21 -4.59 7.19 -1.25
N VAL A 22 -4.39 8.49 -1.04
CA VAL A 22 -3.38 9.03 -0.15
C VAL A 22 -4.03 10.06 0.75
N ASN A 23 -4.23 9.69 2.01
CA ASN A 23 -4.74 10.62 3.01
C ASN A 23 -3.64 11.58 3.49
N ASP A 24 -4.04 12.73 4.05
CA ASP A 24 -3.18 13.82 4.58
C ASP A 24 -2.02 13.33 5.46
N ASP A 25 -2.25 12.20 6.13
CA ASP A 25 -1.32 11.52 7.00
C ASP A 25 -0.24 10.69 6.30
N LYS A 26 -0.11 10.80 4.97
CA LYS A 26 0.73 9.93 4.12
C LYS A 26 0.35 8.45 4.26
N THR A 27 -0.89 8.18 4.63
CA THR A 27 -1.44 6.83 4.63
C THR A 27 -1.77 6.49 3.18
N ILE A 28 -1.20 5.41 2.67
CA ILE A 28 -1.46 4.92 1.31
C ILE A 28 -2.48 3.78 1.42
N VAL A 29 -3.63 3.96 0.78
CA VAL A 29 -4.67 2.92 0.67
C VAL A 29 -4.60 2.34 -0.73
N VAL A 30 -4.50 1.01 -0.84
CA VAL A 30 -4.36 0.31 -2.13
C VAL A 30 -5.43 -0.77 -2.24
N TYR A 31 -6.19 -0.72 -3.33
CA TYR A 31 -7.06 -1.83 -3.73
C TYR A 31 -6.39 -2.69 -4.80
N THR A 32 -6.22 -3.99 -4.54
CA THR A 32 -5.42 -4.91 -5.37
C THR A 32 -5.90 -6.36 -5.22
N LYS A 33 -5.36 -7.30 -6.00
CA LYS A 33 -5.56 -8.74 -5.75
C LYS A 33 -4.92 -9.19 -4.44
N SER A 34 -5.64 -9.99 -3.66
CA SER A 34 -5.22 -10.50 -2.35
C SER A 34 -3.92 -11.30 -2.41
N LYS A 35 -3.61 -11.95 -3.54
CA LYS A 35 -2.33 -12.64 -3.77
C LYS A 35 -1.10 -11.71 -3.68
N TYR A 36 -1.27 -10.40 -3.91
CA TYR A 36 -0.17 -9.42 -3.92
C TYR A 36 0.11 -8.80 -2.55
N ILE A 37 -0.67 -9.10 -1.50
CA ILE A 37 -0.49 -8.51 -0.16
C ILE A 37 0.94 -8.69 0.36
N ASN A 38 1.49 -9.91 0.26
CA ASN A 38 2.84 -10.20 0.75
C ASN A 38 3.94 -9.53 -0.08
N GLU A 39 3.75 -9.44 -1.39
CA GLU A 39 4.69 -8.79 -2.30
C GLU A 39 4.74 -7.28 -2.03
N LEU A 40 3.57 -6.63 -1.97
CA LEU A 40 3.44 -5.23 -1.61
C LEU A 40 4.01 -4.93 -0.22
N LYS A 41 3.73 -5.78 0.78
CA LYS A 41 4.33 -5.67 2.11
C LYS A 41 5.85 -5.57 2.04
N ASN A 42 6.49 -6.50 1.33
CA ASN A 42 7.95 -6.56 1.26
C ASN A 42 8.55 -5.38 0.47
N MET A 43 7.88 -4.95 -0.60
CA MET A 43 8.32 -3.81 -1.40
C MET A 43 8.19 -2.49 -0.62
N LEU A 44 7.06 -2.28 0.08
CA LEU A 44 6.80 -1.07 0.85
C LEU A 44 7.58 -1.02 2.18
N ASP A 45 7.91 -2.18 2.77
CA ASP A 45 8.78 -2.26 3.95
C ASP A 45 10.15 -1.63 3.69
N ARG A 46 10.70 -1.82 2.48
CA ARG A 46 11.96 -1.21 2.00
C ARG A 46 11.85 0.29 1.70
N LYS A 47 10.64 0.86 1.74
CA LYS A 47 10.35 2.29 1.49
C LYS A 47 9.89 3.01 2.75
N ASP A 48 10.15 2.44 3.93
CA ASP A 48 9.71 2.95 5.23
C ASP A 48 8.20 3.00 5.43
N TYR A 49 7.46 2.09 4.78
CA TYR A 49 6.04 1.87 5.03
C TYR A 49 5.80 0.51 5.68
N LYS A 50 4.72 0.39 6.45
CA LYS A 50 4.25 -0.88 7.01
C LYS A 50 2.74 -0.99 6.82
N ILE A 51 2.24 -2.22 6.79
CA ILE A 51 0.80 -2.45 6.81
C ILE A 51 0.27 -2.06 8.19
N SER A 52 -0.68 -1.12 8.21
CA SER A 52 -1.49 -0.78 9.38
C SER A 52 -2.66 -1.75 9.52
N SER A 53 -3.37 -1.99 8.42
CA SER A 53 -4.51 -2.92 8.35
C SER A 53 -4.74 -3.36 6.91
N PHE A 54 -5.47 -4.46 6.72
CA PHE A 54 -5.96 -4.88 5.42
C PHE A 54 -7.28 -5.66 5.56
N GLN A 55 -8.09 -5.64 4.51
CA GLN A 55 -9.33 -6.41 4.39
C GLN A 55 -9.32 -7.17 3.07
N VAL A 56 -9.80 -8.42 3.08
CA VAL A 56 -9.83 -9.30 1.90
C VAL A 56 -11.27 -9.54 1.48
N TYR A 57 -11.55 -9.33 0.20
CA TYR A 57 -12.84 -9.48 -0.46
C TYR A 57 -12.71 -10.50 -1.59
N GLY A 58 -12.77 -11.79 -1.25
CA GLY A 58 -12.55 -12.87 -2.22
C GLY A 58 -11.14 -12.82 -2.82
N SER A 59 -11.03 -12.55 -4.12
CA SER A 59 -9.74 -12.41 -4.81
C SER A 59 -9.07 -11.05 -4.62
N ASP A 60 -9.78 -10.08 -4.05
CA ASP A 60 -9.35 -8.70 -3.93
C ASP A 60 -9.04 -8.34 -2.47
N ALA A 61 -8.33 -7.24 -2.26
CA ALA A 61 -7.93 -6.75 -0.96
C ALA A 61 -7.78 -5.23 -0.95
N LEU A 62 -8.18 -4.63 0.17
CA LEU A 62 -7.92 -3.24 0.51
C LEU A 62 -6.82 -3.19 1.58
N ILE A 63 -5.70 -2.53 1.30
CA ILE A 63 -4.52 -2.51 2.18
C ILE A 63 -4.20 -1.08 2.58
N ASN A 64 -4.04 -0.83 3.87
CA ASN A 64 -3.65 0.46 4.43
C ASN A 64 -2.17 0.43 4.85
N PHE A 65 -1.35 1.24 4.22
CA PHE A 65 0.06 1.43 4.55
C PHE A 65 0.30 2.76 5.25
N ILE A 66 1.08 2.74 6.32
CA ILE A 66 1.50 3.94 7.05
C ILE A 66 3.03 4.04 7.11
N PRO A 67 3.58 5.26 7.20
CA PRO A 67 5.02 5.42 7.41
C PRO A 67 5.48 4.80 8.74
N LYS A 68 6.65 4.17 8.77
CA LYS A 68 7.19 3.47 9.95
C LYS A 68 7.50 4.41 11.13
N TYR A 69 7.80 5.68 10.87
CA TYR A 69 8.06 6.69 11.90
C TYR A 69 6.79 7.18 12.63
N LYS A 70 5.60 6.81 12.16
CA LYS A 70 4.37 6.98 12.92
C LYS A 70 4.23 5.80 13.90
N LEU A 71 4.73 6.04 15.11
CA LEU A 71 4.53 5.25 16.33
C LEU A 71 4.19 6.20 17.48
#